data_AF-A0A5C8Q6N3-F1
#
_entry.id   AF-A0A5C8Q6N3-F1
#
_cell.length_a   1.000
_cell.length_b   1.000
_cell.length_c   1.000
_cell.angle_alpha   90.00
_cell.angle_beta   90.00
_cell.angle_gamma   90.00
#
_symmetry.space_group_name_H-M   'P 1'
#
loop_
_entity.id
_entity.type
_entity.pdbx_description
1 polymer ?
#
loop_
_entity_poly.entity_id
_entity_poly.type
_entity_poly.pdbx_seq_one_letter_code
_entity_poly.pdbx_strand_id
1 'polypeptide(L)'
;MRNDTPPGPPEFTIGELAARTGLSVKLVRHWSDLGIAPPAGRSASGYRRYGPAAVARLDLARTLRDLGLGLAEIRGVLDREHGLAETAAVHADALEAQIRTLRLQLAVLRSAGRRGSTAEELRVLTELTRMSAAEREESIRAFVTGALDGVDAPGYREALLAAMPDLPADPTAEQVDAWFELSALVRDPAVSAGLRAMAEYAAEHSPSVHEEGHVTAAERMTDFWVGRVSAAMAQGLAPDSPSADDIVGAVVAEWIPTQDGVAWPAGTAPRADGAEARGLLLAQLETAADPGVERYWQLVCLINGLPVRPGLAARGEWLMTALRANPAPGALAARHEALYASDAQESSVALRPDRIVETCAAVLGEVGKLVAGVGPDRFGDPTPCADWDVRALLGHLVWENLIWAGLAAGADTRPDAEVDRLGADHAAAFRDAADAALTAFRRPGLTEERFGPAPGWRMVEQLLIEMLVHGWDLARATGRPTGFAPGIADAVLPSVREIYGSLPRTAGGSFAPERRAPCDANGNDRLAAYLGREV
;
A
#
# COMPACT_ATOMS: atom_id res chain seq x y z
N MET A 1 -2.56 46.86 49.58
CA MET A 1 -1.75 47.63 50.56
C MET A 1 -0.44 48.00 49.89
N ARG A 2 -0.19 49.30 49.68
CA ARG A 2 1.09 49.83 49.20
C ARG A 2 2.10 49.74 50.36
N ASN A 3 3.10 48.86 50.26
CA ASN A 3 4.27 48.91 51.15
C ASN A 3 5.31 49.84 50.50
N ASP A 4 5.12 51.15 50.69
CA ASP A 4 6.12 52.17 50.34
C ASP A 4 7.14 52.25 51.49
N THR A 5 8.14 51.38 51.48
CA THR A 5 9.41 51.66 52.17
C THR A 5 10.08 52.82 51.43
N PRO A 6 10.47 53.93 52.10
CA PRO A 6 11.10 55.04 51.40
C PRO A 6 12.40 54.55 50.74
N PRO A 7 12.69 54.94 49.48
CA PRO A 7 13.94 54.54 48.84
C PRO A 7 15.10 55.07 49.68
N GLY A 8 16.01 54.17 50.07
CA GLY A 8 17.26 54.54 50.74
C GLY A 8 18.02 55.61 49.94
N PRO A 9 18.91 56.39 50.59
CA PRO A 9 19.59 57.50 49.94
C PRO A 9 20.28 57.04 48.64
N PRO A 10 20.30 57.87 47.58
CA PRO A 10 20.84 57.48 46.29
C PRO A 10 22.36 57.29 46.36
N GLU A 11 22.79 56.03 46.39
CA GLU A 11 24.16 55.60 46.71
C GLU A 11 25.10 55.54 45.49
N PHE A 12 24.62 55.13 44.31
CA PHE A 12 25.49 54.75 43.20
C PHE A 12 25.57 55.83 42.12
N THR A 13 26.78 56.16 41.70
CA THR A 13 27.04 56.82 40.41
C THR A 13 26.80 55.85 39.25
N ILE A 14 26.69 56.39 38.03
CA ILE A 14 26.53 55.57 36.83
C ILE A 14 27.68 54.58 36.61
N GLY A 15 28.91 54.94 37.02
CA GLY A 15 30.09 54.08 36.91
C GLY A 15 30.06 52.94 37.91
N GLU A 16 29.67 53.21 39.16
CA GLU A 16 29.50 52.18 40.19
C GLU A 16 28.34 51.23 39.87
N LEU A 17 27.25 51.76 39.31
CA LEU A 17 26.12 50.95 38.87
C LEU A 17 26.49 50.03 37.68
N ALA A 18 27.25 50.55 36.73
CA ALA A 18 27.82 49.77 35.62
C ALA A 18 28.74 48.65 36.13
N ALA A 19 29.65 48.95 37.07
CA ALA A 19 30.55 47.96 37.67
C ALA A 19 29.79 46.84 38.42
N ARG A 20 28.71 47.18 39.13
CA ARG A 20 27.92 46.20 39.90
C ARG A 20 27.02 45.31 39.05
N THR A 21 26.49 45.83 37.94
CA THR A 21 25.58 45.10 37.03
C THR A 21 26.33 44.41 35.88
N GLY A 22 27.62 44.69 35.72
CA GLY A 22 28.42 44.22 34.58
C GLY A 22 28.06 44.90 33.24
N LEU A 23 27.15 45.89 33.25
CA LEU A 23 26.74 46.63 32.07
C LEU A 23 27.76 47.73 31.73
N SER A 24 27.90 48.08 30.46
CA SER A 24 28.71 49.25 30.08
C SER A 24 28.05 50.54 30.58
N VAL A 25 28.87 51.54 30.96
CA VAL A 25 28.38 52.88 31.35
C VAL A 25 27.49 53.51 30.26
N LYS A 26 27.81 53.25 28.99
CA LYS A 26 27.02 53.71 27.84
C LYS A 26 25.61 53.09 27.84
N LEU A 27 25.50 51.80 28.12
CA LEU A 27 24.23 51.08 28.16
C LEU A 27 23.38 51.51 29.36
N VAL A 28 23.98 51.65 30.55
CA VAL A 28 23.29 52.18 31.74
C VAL A 28 22.77 53.59 31.48
N ARG A 29 23.56 54.44 30.79
CA ARG A 29 23.12 55.80 30.42
C ARG A 29 21.92 55.74 29.50
N HIS A 30 22.01 54.94 28.44
CA HIS A 30 20.94 54.77 27.46
C HIS A 30 19.65 54.23 28.09
N TRP A 31 19.73 53.19 28.91
CA TRP A 31 18.57 52.63 29.61
C TRP A 31 17.99 53.58 30.65
N SER A 32 18.84 54.42 31.27
CA SER A 32 18.36 55.51 32.13
C SER A 32 17.61 56.59 31.35
N ASP A 33 18.07 56.95 30.16
CA ASP A 33 17.39 57.90 29.27
C ASP A 33 16.03 57.37 28.79
N LEU A 34 15.91 56.06 28.59
CA LEU A 34 14.66 55.39 28.19
C LEU A 34 13.69 55.10 29.35
N GLY A 35 14.07 55.41 30.60
CA GLY A 35 13.25 55.15 31.80
C GLY A 35 13.31 53.71 32.33
N ILE A 36 14.16 52.85 31.78
CA ILE A 36 14.41 51.49 32.30
C ILE A 36 15.13 51.56 33.65
N ALA A 37 15.99 52.56 33.86
CA ALA A 37 16.60 52.84 35.16
C ALA A 37 16.50 54.34 35.49
N PRO A 38 15.35 54.80 36.01
CA PRO A 38 15.19 56.21 36.36
C PRO A 38 16.16 56.56 37.50
N PRO A 39 16.87 57.70 37.42
CA PRO A 39 17.74 58.13 38.51
C PRO A 39 16.90 58.51 39.74
N ALA A 40 17.36 58.07 40.92
CA ALA A 40 16.72 58.41 42.20
C ALA A 40 16.96 59.89 42.60
N GLY A 41 17.94 60.54 41.98
CA GLY A 41 18.20 61.97 42.14
C GLY A 41 19.42 62.42 41.36
N ARG A 42 19.86 63.64 41.60
CA ARG A 42 21.13 64.18 41.08
C ARG A 42 22.01 64.65 42.24
N SER A 43 23.33 64.52 42.08
CA SER A 43 24.28 65.12 43.02
C SER A 43 24.20 66.66 42.98
N ALA A 44 24.75 67.33 44.00
CA ALA A 44 24.93 68.79 44.00
C ALA A 44 25.70 69.32 42.77
N SER A 45 26.53 68.47 42.16
CA SER A 45 27.27 68.70 40.91
C SER A 45 26.53 68.29 39.62
N GLY A 46 25.27 67.86 39.70
CA GLY A 46 24.40 67.57 38.55
C GLY A 46 24.43 66.13 38.00
N TYR A 47 25.26 65.23 38.55
CA TYR A 47 25.37 63.84 38.10
C TYR A 47 24.19 62.98 38.54
N ARG A 48 23.73 62.05 37.70
CA ARG A 48 22.69 61.07 38.04
C ARG A 48 23.15 60.17 39.18
N ARG A 49 22.30 59.97 40.18
CA ARG A 49 22.49 59.05 41.29
C ARG A 49 21.36 58.03 41.32
N TYR A 50 21.70 56.78 41.64
CA TYR A 50 20.79 55.64 41.62
C TYR A 50 20.72 54.98 43.00
N GLY A 51 19.52 54.54 43.38
CA GLY A 51 19.33 53.77 44.61
C GLY A 51 19.63 52.28 44.43
N PRO A 52 19.68 51.49 45.51
CA PRO A 52 19.96 50.05 45.46
C PRO A 52 18.97 49.25 44.60
N ALA A 53 17.71 49.67 44.53
CA ALA A 53 16.71 49.05 43.66
C ALA A 53 17.07 49.12 42.15
N ALA A 54 17.91 50.07 41.74
CA ALA A 54 18.34 50.20 40.34
C ALA A 54 19.21 49.01 39.88
N VAL A 55 19.95 48.36 40.80
CA VAL A 55 20.75 47.17 40.48
C VAL A 55 19.81 46.03 40.07
N ALA A 56 18.87 45.65 40.95
CA ALA A 56 17.89 44.59 40.68
C ALA A 56 17.02 44.90 39.45
N ARG A 57 16.67 46.18 39.25
CA ARG A 57 15.89 46.62 38.08
C ARG A 57 16.68 46.46 36.78
N LEU A 58 17.96 46.81 36.75
CA LEU A 58 18.83 46.64 35.58
C LEU A 58 19.15 45.16 35.31
N ASP A 59 19.34 44.35 36.35
CA ASP A 59 19.55 42.91 36.19
C ASP A 59 18.32 42.22 35.58
N LEU A 60 17.12 42.54 36.08
CA LEU A 60 15.88 42.04 35.48
C LEU A 60 15.69 42.55 34.04
N ALA A 61 15.98 43.82 33.77
CA ALA A 61 15.92 44.37 32.41
C ALA A 61 16.85 43.64 31.44
N ARG A 62 18.06 43.29 31.89
CA ARG A 62 19.02 42.50 31.11
C ARG A 62 18.50 41.09 30.86
N THR A 63 18.04 40.39 31.89
CA THR A 63 17.47 39.05 31.73
C THR A 63 16.32 39.02 30.73
N LEU A 64 15.38 39.96 30.83
CA LEU A 64 14.25 40.05 29.89
C LEU A 64 14.71 40.40 28.47
N ARG A 65 15.75 41.25 28.33
CA ARG A 65 16.30 41.59 27.03
C ARG A 65 17.03 40.40 26.38
N ASP A 66 17.77 39.63 27.18
CA ASP A 66 18.46 38.41 26.75
C ASP A 66 17.45 37.33 26.28
N LEU A 67 16.23 37.34 26.85
CA LEU A 67 15.11 36.48 26.45
C LEU A 67 14.32 37.00 25.23
N GLY A 68 14.72 38.12 24.63
CA GLY A 68 14.14 38.64 23.38
C GLY A 68 13.09 39.75 23.54
N LEU A 69 12.71 40.12 24.77
CA LEU A 69 11.70 41.16 24.98
C LEU A 69 12.18 42.55 24.50
N GLY A 70 11.24 43.33 23.97
CA GLY A 70 11.44 44.71 23.56
C GLY A 70 11.58 45.65 24.77
N LEU A 71 12.32 46.75 24.60
CA LEU A 71 12.54 47.73 25.69
C LEU A 71 11.23 48.34 26.22
N ALA A 72 10.19 48.45 25.40
CA ALA A 72 8.88 48.95 25.83
C ALA A 72 8.16 47.97 26.79
N GLU A 73 8.17 46.68 26.47
CA GLU A 73 7.59 45.61 27.30
C GLU A 73 8.35 45.47 28.62
N ILE A 74 9.69 45.49 28.54
CA ILE A 74 10.56 45.47 29.71
C ILE A 74 10.21 46.63 30.65
N ARG A 75 10.04 47.85 30.12
CA ARG A 75 9.65 49.00 30.96
C ARG A 75 8.30 48.77 31.63
N GLY A 76 7.29 48.32 30.91
CA GLY A 76 5.96 48.06 31.46
C GLY A 76 5.95 46.99 32.56
N VAL A 77 6.78 45.95 32.44
CA VAL A 77 6.96 44.95 33.51
C VAL A 77 7.65 45.56 34.74
N LEU A 78 8.71 46.33 34.52
CA LEU A 78 9.47 46.96 35.61
C LEU A 78 8.66 48.02 36.36
N ASP A 79 7.77 48.73 35.66
CA ASP A 79 6.86 49.74 36.21
C ASP A 79 5.57 49.13 36.79
N ARG A 80 5.44 47.80 36.74
CA ARG A 80 4.26 47.02 37.18
C ARG A 80 2.97 47.43 36.47
N GLU A 81 3.09 47.96 35.26
CA GLU A 81 1.97 48.19 34.35
C GLU A 81 1.45 46.86 33.80
N HIS A 82 2.34 45.88 33.62
CA HIS A 82 2.03 44.52 33.21
C HIS A 82 2.62 43.50 34.18
N GLY A 83 1.95 42.36 34.36
CA GLY A 83 2.47 41.25 35.14
C GLY A 83 3.60 40.52 34.39
N LEU A 84 4.74 40.31 35.04
CA LEU A 84 5.89 39.60 34.45
C LEU A 84 5.50 38.23 33.85
N ALA A 85 4.70 37.45 34.58
CA ALA A 85 4.28 36.12 34.13
C ALA A 85 3.41 36.16 32.87
N GLU A 86 2.48 37.13 32.80
CA GLU A 86 1.60 37.32 31.64
C GLU A 86 2.41 37.78 30.41
N THR A 87 3.28 38.78 30.57
CA THR A 87 4.15 39.24 29.47
C THR A 87 5.09 38.13 28.98
N ALA A 88 5.65 37.34 29.89
CA ALA A 88 6.50 36.20 29.53
C ALA A 88 5.72 35.11 28.78
N ALA A 89 4.49 34.79 29.22
CA ALA A 89 3.64 33.80 28.55
C ALA A 89 3.28 34.24 27.12
N VAL A 90 2.83 35.49 26.93
CA VAL A 90 2.51 36.04 25.60
C VAL A 90 3.73 36.01 24.67
N HIS A 91 4.93 36.33 25.18
CA HIS A 91 6.14 36.28 24.37
C HIS A 91 6.58 34.84 24.05
N ALA A 92 6.43 33.92 24.99
CA ALA A 92 6.69 32.49 24.77
C ALA A 92 5.75 31.95 23.67
N ASP A 93 4.45 32.25 23.74
CA ASP A 93 3.47 31.84 22.72
C ASP A 93 3.83 32.39 21.33
N ALA A 94 4.29 33.64 21.25
CA ALA A 94 4.74 34.26 20.01
C ALA A 94 6.00 33.58 19.43
N LEU A 95 6.99 33.26 20.27
CA LEU A 95 8.18 32.54 19.87
C LEU A 95 7.86 31.12 19.41
N GLU A 96 6.98 30.41 20.13
CA GLU A 96 6.52 29.10 19.72
C GLU A 96 5.82 29.14 18.36
N ALA A 97 4.99 30.16 18.10
CA ALA A 97 4.37 30.36 16.79
C ALA A 97 5.43 30.57 15.70
N GLN A 98 6.46 31.37 15.96
CA GLN A 98 7.55 31.59 15.02
C GLN A 98 8.37 30.31 14.76
N ILE A 99 8.65 29.54 15.80
CA ILE A 99 9.34 28.24 15.69
C ILE A 99 8.54 27.28 14.83
N ARG A 100 7.20 27.20 15.01
CA ARG A 100 6.31 26.38 14.19
C ARG A 100 6.39 26.77 12.70
N THR A 101 6.34 28.06 12.39
CA THR A 101 6.47 28.55 10.99
C THR A 101 7.83 28.18 10.39
N LEU A 102 8.92 28.40 11.12
CA LEU A 102 10.28 28.11 10.63
C LEU A 102 10.50 26.61 10.40
N ARG A 103 9.96 25.75 11.28
CA ARG A 103 10.01 24.29 11.12
C ARG A 103 9.26 23.83 9.87
N LEU A 104 8.06 24.36 9.64
CA LEU A 104 7.29 24.06 8.43
C LEU A 104 8.03 24.49 7.16
N GLN A 105 8.60 25.69 7.15
CA GLN A 105 9.41 26.19 6.02
C GLN A 105 10.62 25.28 5.75
N LEU A 106 11.30 24.83 6.82
CA LEU A 106 12.41 23.88 6.70
C LEU A 106 11.96 22.53 6.12
N ALA A 107 10.83 22.00 6.57
CA ALA A 107 10.27 20.75 6.07
C ALA A 107 9.90 20.83 4.58
N VAL A 108 9.28 21.94 4.15
CA VAL A 108 8.97 22.23 2.74
C VAL A 108 10.24 22.30 1.89
N LEU A 109 11.29 22.99 2.36
CA LEU A 109 12.56 23.06 1.63
C LEU A 109 13.24 21.69 1.51
N ARG A 110 13.16 20.85 2.56
CA ARG A 110 13.69 19.48 2.54
C ARG A 110 12.92 18.58 1.56
N SER A 111 11.59 18.67 1.56
CA SER A 111 10.71 17.97 0.60
C SER A 111 11.07 18.36 -0.84
N ALA A 112 11.13 19.65 -1.15
CA ALA A 112 11.48 20.14 -2.48
C ALA A 112 12.87 19.68 -2.95
N GLY A 113 13.87 19.70 -2.05
CA GLY A 113 15.21 19.22 -2.33
C GLY A 113 15.26 17.71 -2.61
N ARG A 114 14.50 16.90 -1.86
CA ARG A 114 14.40 15.45 -2.08
C ARG A 114 13.73 15.09 -3.40
N ARG A 115 12.66 15.80 -3.76
CA ARG A 115 11.87 15.55 -4.97
C ARG A 115 12.53 16.08 -6.25
N GLY A 116 13.55 16.94 -6.12
CA GLY A 116 14.09 17.67 -7.27
C GLY A 116 13.06 18.63 -7.88
N SER A 117 12.22 19.23 -7.04
CA SER A 117 11.04 19.98 -7.46
C SER A 117 11.36 21.16 -8.38
N THR A 118 10.47 21.38 -9.34
CA THR A 118 10.46 22.55 -10.22
C THR A 118 10.03 23.82 -9.46
N ALA A 119 10.25 24.98 -10.07
CA ALA A 119 9.79 26.27 -9.52
C ALA A 119 8.26 26.39 -9.43
N GLU A 120 7.50 25.60 -10.20
CA GLU A 120 6.04 25.53 -10.10
C GLU A 120 5.63 24.69 -8.89
N GLU A 121 6.20 23.51 -8.73
CA GLU A 121 5.92 22.63 -7.59
C GLU A 121 6.32 23.28 -6.26
N LEU A 122 7.45 24.00 -6.23
CA LEU A 122 7.85 24.76 -5.05
C LEU A 122 6.84 25.87 -4.70
N ARG A 123 6.20 26.50 -5.70
CA ARG A 123 5.15 27.50 -5.45
C ARG A 123 3.93 26.87 -4.78
N VAL A 124 3.48 25.70 -5.25
CA VAL A 124 2.36 24.96 -4.64
C VAL A 124 2.73 24.45 -3.24
N LEU A 125 3.94 23.90 -3.04
CA LEU A 125 4.42 23.51 -1.70
C LEU A 125 4.54 24.70 -0.75
N THR A 126 4.86 25.90 -1.25
CA THR A 126 4.92 27.12 -0.44
C THR A 126 3.52 27.63 -0.07
N GLU A 127 2.48 27.32 -0.85
CA GLU A 127 1.09 27.66 -0.53
C GLU A 127 0.66 27.04 0.80
N LEU A 128 1.11 25.81 1.09
CA LEU A 128 0.94 25.15 2.39
C LEU A 128 1.46 25.99 3.57
N THR A 129 2.56 26.72 3.38
CA THR A 129 3.14 27.58 4.43
C THR A 129 2.36 28.87 4.64
N ARG A 130 1.50 29.24 3.68
CA ARG A 130 0.66 30.45 3.72
C ARG A 130 -0.72 30.18 4.29
N MET A 131 -1.21 28.95 4.16
CA MET A 131 -2.46 28.53 4.78
C MET A 131 -2.28 28.40 6.29
N SER A 132 -3.20 29.00 7.05
CA SER A 132 -3.38 28.70 8.47
C SER A 132 -3.71 27.21 8.68
N ALA A 133 -3.51 26.72 9.90
CA ALA A 133 -3.98 25.38 10.28
C ALA A 133 -5.49 25.23 10.05
N ALA A 134 -6.27 26.27 10.34
CA ALA A 134 -7.71 26.30 10.14
C ALA A 134 -8.12 26.20 8.65
N GLU A 135 -7.44 26.91 7.74
CA GLU A 135 -7.74 26.82 6.30
C GLU A 135 -7.40 25.44 5.73
N ARG A 136 -6.34 24.81 6.23
CA ARG A 136 -5.96 23.44 5.87
C ARG A 136 -7.00 22.42 6.33
N GLU A 137 -7.46 22.55 7.57
CA GLU A 137 -8.51 21.72 8.14
C GLU A 137 -9.83 21.91 7.37
N GLU A 138 -10.23 23.14 7.08
CA GLU A 138 -11.47 23.46 6.37
C GLU A 138 -11.48 22.87 4.95
N SER A 139 -10.34 22.92 4.23
CA SER A 139 -10.25 22.36 2.88
C SER A 139 -10.55 20.85 2.85
N ILE A 140 -10.02 20.08 3.82
CA ILE A 140 -10.25 18.64 3.87
C ILE A 140 -11.65 18.34 4.45
N ARG A 141 -12.12 19.16 5.39
CA ARG A 141 -13.47 19.04 5.98
C ARG A 141 -14.54 19.26 4.92
N ALA A 142 -14.36 20.26 4.04
CA ALA A 142 -15.25 20.52 2.92
C ALA A 142 -15.28 19.34 1.94
N PHE A 143 -14.12 18.71 1.67
CA PHE A 143 -14.04 17.50 0.88
C PHE A 143 -14.84 16.34 1.50
N VAL A 144 -14.60 16.00 2.76
CA VAL A 144 -15.34 14.92 3.46
C VAL A 144 -16.85 15.21 3.46
N THR A 145 -17.22 16.46 3.74
CA THR A 145 -18.63 16.87 3.78
C THR A 145 -19.30 16.71 2.42
N GLY A 146 -18.65 17.15 1.34
CA GLY A 146 -19.18 17.05 -0.03
C GLY A 146 -19.14 15.62 -0.60
N ALA A 147 -18.10 14.85 -0.29
CA ALA A 147 -17.99 13.45 -0.68
C ALA A 147 -19.14 12.62 -0.12
N LEU A 148 -19.64 12.97 1.06
CA LEU A 148 -20.74 12.27 1.73
C LEU A 148 -22.08 13.00 1.61
N ASP A 149 -22.20 14.01 0.75
CA ASP A 149 -23.48 14.73 0.59
C ASP A 149 -24.58 13.76 0.12
N GLY A 150 -25.75 13.82 0.76
CA GLY A 150 -26.88 12.93 0.50
C GLY A 150 -26.80 11.51 1.10
N VAL A 151 -25.71 11.13 1.78
CA VAL A 151 -25.58 9.82 2.44
C VAL A 151 -25.93 9.90 3.93
N ASP A 152 -26.89 9.09 4.37
CA ASP A 152 -27.30 8.97 5.78
C ASP A 152 -26.40 7.99 6.54
N ALA A 153 -25.13 8.39 6.74
CA ALA A 153 -24.12 7.64 7.47
C ALA A 153 -23.47 8.51 8.57
N PRO A 154 -24.22 8.95 9.59
CA PRO A 154 -23.71 9.87 10.60
C PRO A 154 -22.47 9.30 11.30
N GLY A 155 -22.47 7.99 11.58
CA GLY A 155 -21.36 7.35 12.27
C GLY A 155 -20.06 7.31 11.48
N TYR A 156 -20.17 7.01 10.19
CA TYR A 156 -19.03 7.01 9.29
C TYR A 156 -18.48 8.43 9.05
N ARG A 157 -19.38 9.42 8.93
CA ARG A 157 -19.00 10.84 8.79
C ARG A 157 -18.23 11.35 10.01
N GLU A 158 -18.73 11.07 11.21
CA GLU A 158 -18.04 11.45 12.45
C GLU A 158 -16.66 10.79 12.57
N ALA A 159 -16.54 9.51 12.23
CA ALA A 159 -15.25 8.82 12.22
C ALA A 159 -14.23 9.44 11.24
N LEU A 160 -14.67 9.78 10.03
CA LEU A 160 -13.82 10.48 9.04
C LEU A 160 -13.38 11.86 9.53
N LEU A 161 -14.29 12.62 10.15
CA LEU A 161 -13.98 13.93 10.71
C LEU A 161 -13.07 13.85 11.94
N ALA A 162 -13.16 12.77 12.73
CA ALA A 162 -12.25 12.52 13.85
C ALA A 162 -10.85 12.09 13.39
N ALA A 163 -10.75 11.40 12.26
CA ALA A 163 -9.49 10.95 11.67
C ALA A 163 -8.86 11.98 10.71
N MET A 164 -9.27 13.24 10.77
CA MET A 164 -8.77 14.30 9.90
C MET A 164 -7.24 14.43 9.95
N PRO A 165 -6.59 14.76 8.83
CA PRO A 165 -5.14 14.98 8.79
C PRO A 165 -4.80 16.26 9.57
N ASP A 166 -3.95 16.12 10.59
CA ASP A 166 -3.37 17.21 11.37
C ASP A 166 -1.84 17.18 11.23
N LEU A 167 -1.30 18.21 10.59
CA LEU A 167 0.14 18.31 10.39
C LEU A 167 0.80 18.77 11.70
N PRO A 168 1.72 18.00 12.30
CA PRO A 168 2.27 18.31 13.61
C PRO A 168 3.09 19.61 13.60
N ALA A 169 3.32 20.17 14.80
CA ALA A 169 4.07 21.40 15.00
C ALA A 169 5.54 21.36 14.53
N ASP A 170 6.12 20.16 14.38
CA ASP A 170 7.45 19.93 13.82
C ASP A 170 7.37 18.82 12.76
N PRO A 171 6.90 19.14 11.54
CA PRO A 171 6.62 18.12 10.53
C PRO A 171 7.89 17.65 9.85
N THR A 172 7.92 16.37 9.49
CA THR A 172 8.96 15.81 8.64
C THR A 172 8.75 16.19 7.17
N ALA A 173 9.78 16.02 6.34
CA ALA A 173 9.65 16.20 4.89
C ALA A 173 8.62 15.22 4.29
N GLU A 174 8.52 14.00 4.84
CA GLU A 174 7.58 12.96 4.39
C GLU A 174 6.14 13.34 4.71
N GLN A 175 5.88 13.95 5.87
CA GLN A 175 4.54 14.45 6.23
C GLN A 175 4.10 15.60 5.32
N VAL A 176 5.04 16.47 4.92
CA VAL A 176 4.77 17.53 3.95
C VAL A 176 4.51 16.96 2.55
N ASP A 177 5.29 15.98 2.11
CA ASP A 177 5.06 15.25 0.86
C ASP A 177 3.68 14.60 0.85
N ALA A 178 3.32 13.95 1.97
CA ALA A 178 2.04 13.27 2.15
C ALA A 178 0.86 14.25 2.09
N TRP A 179 0.98 15.42 2.73
CA TRP A 179 -0.04 16.45 2.65
C TRP A 179 -0.22 16.96 1.22
N PHE A 180 0.88 17.22 0.52
CA PHE A 180 0.83 17.69 -0.86
C PHE A 180 0.08 16.69 -1.75
N GLU A 181 0.43 15.41 -1.64
CA GLU A 181 -0.25 14.34 -2.36
C GLU A 181 -1.72 14.24 -1.97
N LEU A 182 -2.05 14.31 -0.68
CA LEU A 182 -3.42 14.28 -0.18
C LEU A 182 -4.24 15.42 -0.77
N SER A 183 -3.68 16.63 -0.85
CA SER A 183 -4.35 17.80 -1.42
C SER A 183 -4.69 17.63 -2.90
N ALA A 184 -3.88 16.88 -3.65
CA ALA A 184 -4.17 16.53 -5.03
C ALA A 184 -5.23 15.41 -5.11
N LEU A 185 -5.09 14.40 -4.26
CA LEU A 185 -5.95 13.23 -4.20
C LEU A 185 -7.39 13.58 -3.85
N VAL A 186 -7.63 14.49 -2.90
CA VAL A 186 -8.99 14.94 -2.52
C VAL A 186 -9.70 15.75 -3.61
N ARG A 187 -9.01 16.10 -4.71
CA ARG A 187 -9.64 16.73 -5.89
C ARG A 187 -10.02 15.70 -6.95
N ASP A 188 -9.61 14.45 -6.80
CA ASP A 188 -9.95 13.36 -7.71
C ASP A 188 -11.39 12.88 -7.46
N PRO A 189 -12.31 12.99 -8.44
CA PRO A 189 -13.68 12.50 -8.31
C PRO A 189 -13.79 11.02 -7.97
N ALA A 190 -12.81 10.19 -8.38
CA ALA A 190 -12.80 8.76 -8.08
C ALA A 190 -12.72 8.50 -6.57
N VAL A 191 -11.90 9.27 -5.86
CA VAL A 191 -11.71 9.12 -4.41
C VAL A 191 -12.97 9.56 -3.65
N SER A 192 -13.62 10.64 -4.08
CA SER A 192 -14.93 11.02 -3.54
C SER A 192 -16.00 9.95 -3.77
N ALA A 193 -16.01 9.32 -4.94
CA ALA A 193 -16.94 8.23 -5.26
C ALA A 193 -16.67 6.99 -4.40
N GLY A 194 -15.41 6.60 -4.20
CA GLY A 194 -15.01 5.50 -3.34
C GLY A 194 -15.39 5.73 -1.87
N LEU A 195 -15.11 6.91 -1.31
CA LEU A 195 -15.53 7.26 0.06
C LEU A 195 -17.05 7.27 0.22
N ARG A 196 -17.79 7.74 -0.80
CA ARG A 196 -19.25 7.68 -0.82
C ARG A 196 -19.74 6.23 -0.79
N ALA A 197 -19.21 5.36 -1.65
CA ALA A 197 -19.59 3.94 -1.70
C ALA A 197 -19.33 3.23 -0.37
N MET A 198 -18.20 3.51 0.30
CA MET A 198 -17.92 2.99 1.64
C MET A 198 -18.93 3.49 2.68
N ALA A 199 -19.32 4.77 2.62
CA ALA A 199 -20.28 5.35 3.54
C ALA A 199 -21.70 4.80 3.32
N GLU A 200 -22.13 4.61 2.07
CA GLU A 200 -23.39 3.98 1.71
C GLU A 200 -23.42 2.53 2.20
N TYR A 201 -22.34 1.78 1.96
CA TYR A 201 -22.18 0.44 2.49
C TYR A 201 -22.27 0.40 4.02
N ALA A 202 -21.58 1.34 4.71
CA ALA A 202 -21.64 1.45 6.17
C ALA A 202 -23.05 1.83 6.67
N ALA A 203 -23.78 2.70 5.98
CA ALA A 203 -25.17 3.03 6.34
C ALA A 203 -26.09 1.81 6.24
N GLU A 204 -25.92 1.00 5.20
CA GLU A 204 -26.72 -0.19 4.97
C GLU A 204 -26.36 -1.36 5.90
N HIS A 205 -25.06 -1.53 6.20
CA HIS A 205 -24.53 -2.75 6.83
C HIS A 205 -23.86 -2.51 8.19
N SER A 206 -23.74 -1.27 8.67
CA SER A 206 -23.12 -0.97 9.97
C SER A 206 -23.64 0.34 10.58
N PRO A 207 -24.88 0.37 11.11
CA PRO A 207 -25.48 1.60 11.62
C PRO A 207 -24.78 2.19 12.85
N SER A 208 -23.93 1.42 13.54
CA SER A 208 -23.33 1.76 14.85
C SER A 208 -21.80 1.71 14.83
N VAL A 209 -21.16 2.58 14.03
CA VAL A 209 -19.69 2.72 13.96
C VAL A 209 -19.07 3.30 15.25
N HIS A 210 -19.88 3.64 16.27
CA HIS A 210 -19.46 4.42 17.44
C HIS A 210 -19.28 3.68 18.77
N GLU A 211 -19.49 2.37 18.83
CA GLU A 211 -18.99 1.63 20.00
C GLU A 211 -17.53 1.27 19.75
N GLU A 212 -16.61 1.64 20.67
CA GLU A 212 -15.18 1.31 20.61
C GLU A 212 -14.93 -0.19 20.29
N GLY A 213 -15.88 -1.06 20.67
CA GLY A 213 -15.89 -2.48 20.34
C GLY A 213 -15.95 -2.80 18.84
N HIS A 214 -16.69 -2.03 18.03
CA HIS A 214 -16.86 -2.28 16.59
C HIS A 214 -15.61 -1.88 15.78
N VAL A 215 -15.00 -0.74 16.08
CA VAL A 215 -13.74 -0.31 15.42
C VAL A 215 -12.63 -1.31 15.71
N THR A 216 -12.46 -1.70 16.98
CA THR A 216 -11.45 -2.69 17.37
C THR A 216 -11.73 -4.06 16.72
N ALA A 217 -13.00 -4.43 16.49
CA ALA A 217 -13.35 -5.66 15.77
C ALA A 217 -12.98 -5.60 14.28
N ALA A 218 -13.24 -4.48 13.61
CA ALA A 218 -12.86 -4.29 12.20
C ALA A 218 -11.34 -4.28 11.99
N GLU A 219 -10.59 -3.68 12.92
CA GLU A 219 -9.12 -3.72 12.91
C GLU A 219 -8.59 -5.15 13.09
N ARG A 220 -9.10 -5.89 14.09
CA ARG A 220 -8.73 -7.30 14.30
C ARG A 220 -9.05 -8.16 13.08
N MET A 221 -10.22 -7.97 12.48
CA MET A 221 -10.62 -8.68 11.27
C MET A 221 -9.65 -8.37 10.12
N THR A 222 -9.28 -7.10 9.96
CA THR A 222 -8.31 -6.66 8.95
C THR A 222 -6.95 -7.29 9.15
N ASP A 223 -6.42 -7.24 10.38
CA ASP A 223 -5.13 -7.85 10.73
C ASP A 223 -5.13 -9.37 10.49
N PHE A 224 -6.25 -10.03 10.83
CA PHE A 224 -6.41 -11.47 10.67
C PHE A 224 -6.32 -11.89 9.19
N TRP A 225 -7.15 -11.31 8.32
CA TRP A 225 -7.16 -11.73 6.92
C TRP A 225 -5.87 -11.31 6.20
N VAL A 226 -5.32 -10.13 6.52
CA VAL A 226 -4.03 -9.68 5.98
C VAL A 226 -2.91 -10.64 6.34
N GLY A 227 -2.84 -11.10 7.59
CA GLY A 227 -1.83 -12.05 8.04
C GLY A 227 -1.93 -13.40 7.33
N ARG A 228 -3.16 -13.92 7.17
CA ARG A 228 -3.42 -15.19 6.48
C ARG A 228 -3.06 -15.12 5.00
N VAL A 229 -3.50 -14.08 4.30
CA VAL A 229 -3.20 -13.90 2.88
C VAL A 229 -1.72 -13.68 2.66
N SER A 230 -1.05 -12.88 3.51
CA SER A 230 0.40 -12.67 3.40
C SER A 230 1.17 -13.99 3.54
N ALA A 231 0.78 -14.86 4.48
CA ALA A 231 1.39 -16.17 4.64
C ALA A 231 1.14 -17.09 3.44
N ALA A 232 -0.08 -17.06 2.87
CA ALA A 232 -0.42 -17.83 1.67
C ALA A 232 0.39 -17.36 0.45
N MET A 233 0.48 -16.04 0.22
CA MET A 233 1.29 -15.46 -0.85
C MET A 233 2.77 -15.80 -0.69
N ALA A 234 3.32 -15.74 0.53
CA ALA A 234 4.71 -16.10 0.81
C ALA A 234 5.01 -17.59 0.56
N GLN A 235 3.99 -18.45 0.60
CA GLN A 235 4.10 -19.87 0.25
C GLN A 235 3.85 -20.14 -1.24
N GLY A 236 3.60 -19.10 -2.05
CA GLY A 236 3.28 -19.24 -3.47
C GLY A 236 1.90 -19.88 -3.72
N LEU A 237 0.97 -19.78 -2.76
CA LEU A 237 -0.37 -20.32 -2.93
C LEU A 237 -1.17 -19.49 -3.94
N ALA A 238 -1.55 -20.11 -5.05
CA ALA A 238 -2.39 -19.47 -6.05
C ALA A 238 -3.79 -19.21 -5.49
N PRO A 239 -4.33 -17.98 -5.60
CA PRO A 239 -5.64 -17.63 -5.03
C PRO A 239 -6.78 -18.41 -5.69
N ASP A 240 -6.64 -18.77 -6.95
CA ASP A 240 -7.64 -19.51 -7.72
C ASP A 240 -7.49 -21.04 -7.63
N SER A 241 -6.69 -21.52 -6.67
CA SER A 241 -6.54 -22.95 -6.39
C SER A 241 -7.61 -23.48 -5.42
N PRO A 242 -7.90 -24.80 -5.41
CA PRO A 242 -8.72 -25.41 -4.38
C PRO A 242 -8.14 -25.24 -2.96
N SER A 243 -6.81 -25.16 -2.84
CA SER A 243 -6.13 -25.00 -1.55
C SER A 243 -6.29 -23.61 -0.95
N ALA A 244 -6.70 -22.60 -1.74
CA ALA A 244 -7.07 -21.29 -1.21
C ALA A 244 -8.39 -21.32 -0.42
N ASP A 245 -9.20 -22.36 -0.57
CA ASP A 245 -10.49 -22.53 0.11
C ASP A 245 -10.35 -22.51 1.64
N ASP A 246 -9.29 -23.11 2.18
CA ASP A 246 -9.00 -23.11 3.62
C ASP A 246 -8.73 -21.69 4.16
N ILE A 247 -8.08 -20.84 3.35
CA ILE A 247 -7.82 -19.45 3.69
C ILE A 247 -9.13 -18.67 3.66
N VAL A 248 -9.93 -18.84 2.61
CA VAL A 248 -11.25 -18.20 2.48
C VAL A 248 -12.16 -18.60 3.64
N GLY A 249 -12.29 -19.90 3.92
CA GLY A 249 -13.15 -20.40 5.00
C GLY A 249 -12.74 -19.88 6.38
N ALA A 250 -11.43 -19.77 6.66
CA ALA A 250 -10.95 -19.17 7.90
C ALA A 250 -11.30 -17.68 8.01
N VAL A 251 -11.17 -16.93 6.91
CA VAL A 251 -11.53 -15.50 6.86
C VAL A 251 -13.05 -15.32 7.02
N VAL A 252 -13.86 -16.12 6.33
CA VAL A 252 -15.32 -16.05 6.44
C VAL A 252 -15.79 -16.41 7.86
N ALA A 253 -15.17 -17.41 8.49
CA ALA A 253 -15.50 -17.79 9.87
C ALA A 253 -15.22 -16.67 10.88
N GLU A 254 -14.13 -15.92 10.71
CA GLU A 254 -13.82 -14.74 11.54
C GLU A 254 -14.70 -13.53 11.19
N TRP A 255 -15.11 -13.42 9.93
CA TRP A 255 -15.96 -12.35 9.44
C TRP A 255 -17.41 -12.45 9.93
N ILE A 256 -18.01 -13.64 9.95
CA ILE A 256 -19.44 -13.83 10.30
C ILE A 256 -19.82 -13.17 11.65
N PRO A 257 -19.08 -13.36 12.75
CA PRO A 257 -19.40 -12.70 14.03
C PRO A 257 -19.39 -11.17 13.96
N THR A 258 -18.65 -10.57 13.02
CA THR A 258 -18.63 -9.10 12.84
C THR A 258 -19.94 -8.57 12.24
N GLN A 259 -20.81 -9.45 11.75
CA GLN A 259 -22.10 -9.12 11.17
C GLN A 259 -23.25 -9.16 12.18
N ASP A 260 -22.96 -9.44 13.46
CA ASP A 260 -23.95 -9.41 14.53
C ASP A 260 -24.46 -7.97 14.73
N GLY A 261 -25.79 -7.82 14.75
CA GLY A 261 -26.46 -6.51 14.86
C GLY A 261 -26.69 -5.79 13.53
N VAL A 262 -26.20 -6.35 12.41
CA VAL A 262 -26.48 -5.83 11.06
C VAL A 262 -27.91 -6.20 10.63
N ALA A 263 -28.61 -5.25 10.02
CA ALA A 263 -30.00 -5.43 9.58
C ALA A 263 -30.05 -6.14 8.22
N TRP A 264 -30.12 -7.47 8.25
CA TRP A 264 -30.26 -8.29 7.03
C TRP A 264 -31.73 -8.44 6.61
N PRO A 265 -32.03 -8.45 5.29
CA PRO A 265 -33.30 -8.95 4.79
C PRO A 265 -33.65 -10.33 5.38
N ALA A 266 -34.94 -10.59 5.59
CA ALA A 266 -35.40 -11.80 6.26
C ALA A 266 -34.83 -13.08 5.61
N GLY A 267 -34.05 -13.84 6.38
CA GLY A 267 -33.45 -15.10 5.94
C GLY A 267 -32.10 -14.99 5.22
N THR A 268 -31.53 -13.79 5.08
CA THR A 268 -30.25 -13.56 4.36
C THR A 268 -29.04 -13.33 5.26
N ALA A 269 -29.24 -13.37 6.58
CA ALA A 269 -28.15 -13.18 7.53
C ALA A 269 -27.15 -14.34 7.44
N PRO A 270 -25.85 -14.08 7.25
CA PRO A 270 -24.84 -15.12 7.18
C PRO A 270 -24.68 -15.79 8.55
N ARG A 271 -24.80 -17.12 8.61
CA ARG A 271 -24.68 -17.89 9.87
C ARG A 271 -23.57 -18.93 9.86
N ALA A 272 -23.11 -19.31 8.69
CA ALA A 272 -22.05 -20.28 8.47
C ALA A 272 -21.37 -19.98 7.14
N ASP A 273 -20.18 -20.54 6.95
CA ASP A 273 -19.50 -20.47 5.66
C ASP A 273 -20.33 -21.17 4.57
N GLY A 274 -20.51 -20.48 3.45
CA GLY A 274 -21.39 -20.86 2.35
C GLY A 274 -21.40 -19.80 1.24
N ALA A 275 -22.13 -20.08 0.16
CA ALA A 275 -22.15 -19.22 -1.02
C ALA A 275 -22.61 -17.79 -0.73
N GLU A 276 -23.61 -17.65 0.15
CA GLU A 276 -24.13 -16.36 0.56
C GLU A 276 -23.11 -15.56 1.36
N ALA A 277 -22.52 -16.15 2.41
CA ALA A 277 -21.52 -15.48 3.26
C ALA A 277 -20.28 -15.04 2.46
N ARG A 278 -19.78 -15.91 1.57
CA ARG A 278 -18.64 -15.60 0.69
C ARG A 278 -18.97 -14.50 -0.31
N GLY A 279 -20.16 -14.53 -0.91
CA GLY A 279 -20.63 -13.48 -1.83
C GLY A 279 -20.74 -12.12 -1.14
N LEU A 280 -21.26 -12.09 0.09
CA LEU A 280 -21.37 -10.87 0.90
C LEU A 280 -20.00 -10.30 1.26
N LEU A 281 -19.06 -11.14 1.71
CA LEU A 281 -17.69 -10.71 1.98
C LEU A 281 -16.99 -10.20 0.72
N LEU A 282 -17.18 -10.86 -0.43
CA LEU A 282 -16.64 -10.39 -1.70
C LEU A 282 -17.18 -9.00 -2.05
N ALA A 283 -18.50 -8.79 -1.96
CA ALA A 283 -19.11 -7.49 -2.24
C ALA A 283 -18.60 -6.39 -1.29
N GLN A 284 -18.40 -6.72 -0.01
CA GLN A 284 -17.78 -5.81 0.95
C GLN A 284 -16.35 -5.42 0.54
N LEU A 285 -15.53 -6.40 0.17
CA LEU A 285 -14.15 -6.16 -0.25
C LEU A 285 -14.09 -5.36 -1.56
N GLU A 286 -14.94 -5.66 -2.54
CA GLU A 286 -15.04 -4.92 -3.80
C GLU A 286 -15.41 -3.46 -3.57
N THR A 287 -16.27 -3.18 -2.59
CA THR A 287 -16.66 -1.81 -2.22
C THR A 287 -15.51 -1.06 -1.53
N ALA A 288 -14.68 -1.77 -0.76
CA ALA A 288 -13.54 -1.20 -0.04
C ALA A 288 -12.24 -1.13 -0.86
N ALA A 289 -12.17 -1.79 -2.02
CA ALA A 289 -10.93 -2.00 -2.79
C ALA A 289 -10.52 -0.83 -3.70
N ASP A 290 -11.01 0.39 -3.46
CA ASP A 290 -10.59 1.56 -4.25
C ASP A 290 -9.13 1.95 -3.89
N PRO A 291 -8.17 1.89 -4.83
CA PRO A 291 -6.77 2.21 -4.55
C PRO A 291 -6.55 3.66 -4.12
N GLY A 292 -7.39 4.58 -4.60
CA GLY A 292 -7.37 5.98 -4.21
C GLY A 292 -7.84 6.18 -2.77
N VAL A 293 -8.83 5.41 -2.32
CA VAL A 293 -9.27 5.40 -0.91
C VAL A 293 -8.23 4.75 0.01
N GLU A 294 -7.59 3.64 -0.40
CA GLU A 294 -6.45 3.09 0.35
C GLU A 294 -5.35 4.15 0.48
N ARG A 295 -5.01 4.83 -0.62
CA ARG A 295 -3.97 5.85 -0.60
C ARG A 295 -4.34 7.04 0.27
N TYR A 296 -5.60 7.47 0.26
CA TYR A 296 -6.12 8.52 1.15
C TYR A 296 -5.84 8.17 2.62
N TRP A 297 -6.18 6.95 3.05
CA TRP A 297 -5.95 6.52 4.43
C TRP A 297 -4.46 6.40 4.78
N GLN A 298 -3.63 5.91 3.87
CA GLN A 298 -2.18 5.87 4.07
C GLN A 298 -1.59 7.27 4.30
N LEU A 299 -2.04 8.26 3.53
CA LEU A 299 -1.59 9.64 3.64
C LEU A 299 -2.06 10.28 4.96
N VAL A 300 -3.32 10.05 5.35
CA VAL A 300 -3.86 10.50 6.63
C VAL A 300 -3.06 9.93 7.81
N CYS A 301 -2.80 8.61 7.80
CA CYS A 301 -1.96 7.97 8.83
C CYS A 301 -0.56 8.59 8.87
N LEU A 302 0.09 8.75 7.71
CA LEU A 302 1.43 9.30 7.62
C LEU A 302 1.51 10.73 8.16
N ILE A 303 0.55 11.59 7.79
CA ILE A 303 0.45 12.97 8.28
C ILE A 303 0.31 12.99 9.80
N ASN A 304 -0.58 12.16 10.34
CA ASN A 304 -0.86 12.06 11.78
C ASN A 304 0.23 11.33 12.58
N GLY A 305 1.30 10.84 11.93
CA GLY A 305 2.37 10.08 12.60
C GLY A 305 1.92 8.69 13.06
N LEU A 306 0.84 8.17 12.50
CA LEU A 306 0.32 6.82 12.75
C LEU A 306 1.01 5.81 11.83
N PRO A 307 1.13 4.53 12.24
CA PRO A 307 1.68 3.48 11.39
C PRO A 307 0.92 3.35 10.07
N VAL A 308 1.63 3.49 8.95
CA VAL A 308 1.07 3.28 7.61
C VAL A 308 1.09 1.78 7.30
N ARG A 309 -0.05 1.22 6.90
CA ARG A 309 -0.16 -0.18 6.47
C ARG A 309 0.13 -0.27 4.96
N PRO A 310 1.27 -0.84 4.53
CA PRO A 310 1.50 -1.06 3.09
C PRO A 310 0.62 -2.22 2.58
N GLY A 311 0.26 -2.20 1.30
CA GLY A 311 -0.10 -3.39 0.51
C GLY A 311 -1.45 -4.05 0.83
N LEU A 312 -2.50 -3.30 1.16
CA LEU A 312 -3.84 -3.91 1.25
C LEU A 312 -4.36 -4.30 -0.15
N ALA A 313 -4.13 -3.48 -1.18
CA ALA A 313 -4.58 -3.75 -2.55
C ALA A 313 -4.22 -5.16 -3.04
N ALA A 314 -2.93 -5.52 -3.06
CA ALA A 314 -2.49 -6.82 -3.59
C ALA A 314 -3.08 -8.02 -2.81
N ARG A 315 -3.16 -7.91 -1.48
CA ARG A 315 -3.76 -8.96 -0.65
C ARG A 315 -5.28 -9.02 -0.81
N GLY A 316 -5.92 -7.87 -0.94
CA GLY A 316 -7.35 -7.74 -1.23
C GLY A 316 -7.68 -8.37 -2.57
N GLU A 317 -6.89 -8.09 -3.61
CA GLU A 317 -7.00 -8.73 -4.92
C GLU A 317 -6.83 -10.25 -4.86
N TRP A 318 -5.85 -10.73 -4.08
CA TRP A 318 -5.66 -12.16 -3.84
C TRP A 318 -6.91 -12.78 -3.18
N LEU A 319 -7.41 -12.17 -2.10
CA LEU A 319 -8.59 -12.68 -1.37
C LEU A 319 -9.87 -12.64 -2.22
N MET A 320 -10.10 -11.54 -2.94
CA MET A 320 -11.24 -11.43 -3.86
C MET A 320 -11.16 -12.46 -4.99
N THR A 321 -9.97 -12.72 -5.52
CA THR A 321 -9.76 -13.77 -6.52
C THR A 321 -10.06 -15.14 -5.92
N ALA A 322 -9.61 -15.42 -4.70
CA ALA A 322 -9.89 -16.67 -4.01
C ALA A 322 -11.38 -16.89 -3.72
N LEU A 323 -12.10 -15.84 -3.32
CA LEU A 323 -13.56 -15.87 -3.13
C LEU A 323 -14.30 -16.15 -4.44
N ARG A 324 -13.87 -15.58 -5.56
CA ARG A 324 -14.47 -15.85 -6.88
C ARG A 324 -14.21 -17.27 -7.37
N ALA A 325 -13.00 -17.78 -7.13
CA ALA A 325 -12.63 -19.14 -7.52
C ALA A 325 -13.29 -20.22 -6.64
N ASN A 326 -13.46 -19.92 -5.34
CA ASN A 326 -14.09 -20.79 -4.35
C ASN A 326 -15.38 -20.13 -3.83
N PRO A 327 -16.46 -20.05 -4.64
CA PRO A 327 -17.67 -19.34 -4.25
C PRO A 327 -18.43 -20.05 -3.12
N ALA A 328 -18.18 -21.33 -2.87
CA ALA A 328 -18.69 -22.08 -1.74
C ALA A 328 -17.64 -23.09 -1.25
N PRO A 329 -17.69 -23.52 0.03
CA PRO A 329 -16.73 -24.48 0.58
C PRO A 329 -16.65 -25.75 -0.28
N GLY A 330 -15.44 -26.13 -0.68
CA GLY A 330 -15.16 -27.30 -1.49
C GLY A 330 -15.67 -27.27 -2.93
N ALA A 331 -16.29 -26.19 -3.42
CA ALA A 331 -16.93 -26.16 -4.73
C ALA A 331 -15.94 -26.41 -5.89
N LEU A 332 -14.77 -25.77 -5.84
CA LEU A 332 -13.74 -25.96 -6.87
C LEU A 332 -13.11 -27.36 -6.79
N ALA A 333 -12.87 -27.86 -5.57
CA ALA A 333 -12.37 -29.21 -5.36
C ALA A 333 -13.34 -30.28 -5.92
N ALA A 334 -14.64 -30.15 -5.63
CA ALA A 334 -15.68 -31.04 -6.15
C ALA A 334 -15.81 -30.96 -7.69
N ARG A 335 -15.65 -29.76 -8.27
CA ARG A 335 -15.58 -29.59 -9.72
C ARG A 335 -14.39 -30.34 -10.32
N HIS A 336 -13.20 -30.20 -9.73
CA HIS A 336 -12.02 -30.93 -10.18
C HIS A 336 -12.20 -32.44 -10.04
N GLU A 337 -12.78 -32.91 -8.93
CA GLU A 337 -13.10 -34.32 -8.74
C GLU A 337 -14.06 -34.82 -9.83
N ALA A 338 -15.13 -34.08 -10.14
CA ALA A 338 -16.07 -34.44 -11.21
C ALA A 338 -15.42 -34.43 -12.61
N LEU A 339 -14.60 -33.42 -12.89
CA LEU A 339 -13.86 -33.26 -14.14
C LEU A 339 -12.93 -34.45 -14.41
N TYR A 340 -12.27 -34.93 -13.36
CA TYR A 340 -11.29 -36.00 -13.47
C TYR A 340 -11.83 -37.40 -13.15
N ALA A 341 -13.04 -37.51 -12.57
CA ALA A 341 -13.73 -38.77 -12.36
C ALA A 341 -14.27 -39.38 -13.66
N SER A 342 -14.57 -38.55 -14.65
CA SER A 342 -15.04 -39.02 -15.95
C SER A 342 -13.88 -39.53 -16.81
N ASP A 343 -14.00 -40.76 -17.32
CA ASP A 343 -13.19 -41.26 -18.44
C ASP A 343 -13.51 -40.53 -19.78
N ALA A 344 -14.05 -39.30 -19.74
CA ALA A 344 -14.71 -38.60 -20.85
C ALA A 344 -13.92 -38.70 -22.17
N GLN A 345 -14.42 -39.60 -23.00
CA GLN A 345 -13.87 -40.11 -24.25
C GLN A 345 -14.08 -39.18 -25.46
N GLU A 346 -14.40 -37.90 -25.26
CA GLU A 346 -14.56 -36.91 -26.34
C GLU A 346 -13.31 -36.03 -26.53
N SER A 347 -12.15 -36.56 -26.17
CA SER A 347 -10.87 -35.96 -26.48
C SER A 347 -10.53 -36.13 -27.97
N SER A 348 -10.01 -35.07 -28.60
CA SER A 348 -9.46 -35.11 -29.96
C SER A 348 -8.53 -36.31 -30.13
N VAL A 349 -8.41 -36.87 -31.34
CA VAL A 349 -7.52 -38.02 -31.61
C VAL A 349 -6.09 -37.77 -31.10
N ALA A 350 -5.63 -36.51 -31.14
CA ALA A 350 -4.32 -36.10 -30.64
C ALA A 350 -4.16 -36.18 -29.12
N LEU A 351 -5.25 -36.16 -28.36
CA LEU A 351 -5.25 -36.08 -26.90
C LEU A 351 -5.79 -37.36 -26.24
N ARG A 352 -5.91 -38.45 -27.01
CA ARG A 352 -6.29 -39.75 -26.47
C ARG A 352 -5.22 -40.28 -25.51
N PRO A 353 -5.58 -41.01 -24.44
CA PRO A 353 -4.61 -41.55 -23.49
C PRO A 353 -3.49 -42.38 -24.13
N ASP A 354 -3.78 -43.14 -25.19
CA ASP A 354 -2.77 -43.95 -25.91
C ASP A 354 -1.80 -43.12 -26.79
N ARG A 355 -2.09 -41.82 -26.99
CA ARG A 355 -1.33 -40.92 -27.85
C ARG A 355 -0.74 -39.71 -27.14
N ILE A 356 -1.28 -39.33 -25.98
CA ILE A 356 -0.94 -38.08 -25.30
C ILE A 356 0.56 -37.93 -25.03
N VAL A 357 1.25 -39.02 -24.70
CA VAL A 357 2.71 -39.02 -24.45
C VAL A 357 3.49 -38.68 -25.71
N GLU A 358 3.10 -39.23 -26.87
CA GLU A 358 3.76 -38.93 -28.14
C GLU A 358 3.38 -37.54 -28.67
N THR A 359 2.15 -37.08 -28.43
CA THR A 359 1.73 -35.70 -28.69
C THR A 359 2.54 -34.70 -27.85
N CYS A 360 2.74 -35.00 -26.57
CA CYS A 360 3.61 -34.23 -25.67
C CYS A 360 5.06 -34.23 -26.15
N ALA A 361 5.61 -35.38 -26.54
CA ALA A 361 6.96 -35.47 -27.10
C ALA A 361 7.14 -34.62 -28.37
N ALA A 362 6.14 -34.57 -29.25
CA ALA A 362 6.17 -33.73 -30.44
C ALA A 362 6.23 -32.23 -30.10
N VAL A 363 5.41 -31.78 -29.14
CA VAL A 363 5.43 -30.37 -28.69
C VAL A 363 6.72 -30.02 -27.96
N LEU A 364 7.22 -30.87 -27.08
CA LEU A 364 8.52 -30.69 -26.43
C LEU A 364 9.65 -30.57 -27.46
N GLY A 365 9.59 -31.32 -28.56
CA GLY A 365 10.51 -31.20 -29.68
C GLY A 365 10.45 -29.84 -30.39
N GLU A 366 9.25 -29.30 -30.63
CA GLU A 366 9.09 -27.97 -31.23
C GLU A 366 9.55 -26.84 -30.29
N VAL A 367 9.17 -26.90 -29.01
CA VAL A 367 9.63 -25.94 -27.99
C VAL A 367 11.14 -26.03 -27.79
N GLY A 368 11.71 -27.23 -27.81
CA GLY A 368 13.17 -27.42 -27.74
C GLY A 368 13.92 -26.74 -28.88
N LYS A 369 13.35 -26.65 -30.09
CA LYS A 369 13.91 -25.87 -31.20
C LYS A 369 13.84 -24.36 -30.93
N LEU A 370 12.73 -23.88 -30.35
CA LEU A 370 12.60 -22.48 -29.95
C LEU A 370 13.64 -22.11 -28.89
N VAL A 371 13.76 -22.94 -27.84
CA VAL A 371 14.74 -22.80 -26.75
C VAL A 371 16.17 -22.80 -27.29
N ALA A 372 16.54 -23.79 -28.10
CA ALA A 372 17.90 -23.90 -28.64
C ALA A 372 18.30 -22.73 -29.55
N GLY A 373 17.33 -22.03 -30.11
CA GLY A 373 17.59 -20.87 -30.94
C GLY A 373 17.77 -19.56 -30.16
N VAL A 374 17.59 -19.53 -28.84
CA VAL A 374 17.70 -18.28 -28.06
C VAL A 374 19.17 -17.95 -27.82
N GLY A 375 19.60 -16.78 -28.31
CA GLY A 375 20.92 -16.25 -28.01
C GLY A 375 20.98 -15.61 -26.62
N PRO A 376 22.12 -15.66 -25.91
CA PRO A 376 22.28 -15.00 -24.60
C PRO A 376 22.01 -13.48 -24.63
N ASP A 377 22.13 -12.85 -25.80
CA ASP A 377 21.81 -11.44 -26.05
C ASP A 377 20.32 -11.11 -25.87
N ARG A 378 19.44 -12.12 -25.93
CA ARG A 378 17.98 -11.98 -25.79
C ARG A 378 17.47 -12.27 -24.38
N PHE A 379 18.34 -12.68 -23.45
CA PHE A 379 17.93 -13.13 -22.11
C PHE A 379 17.20 -12.06 -21.27
N GLY A 380 17.54 -10.79 -21.46
CA GLY A 380 16.90 -9.68 -20.76
C GLY A 380 15.67 -9.10 -21.48
N ASP A 381 15.23 -9.69 -22.59
CA ASP A 381 14.04 -9.19 -23.28
C ASP A 381 12.77 -9.48 -22.46
N PRO A 382 11.79 -8.56 -22.47
CA PRO A 382 10.51 -8.80 -21.81
C PRO A 382 9.71 -9.89 -22.53
N THR A 383 8.89 -10.61 -21.77
CA THR A 383 7.97 -11.63 -22.31
C THR A 383 6.51 -11.18 -22.15
N PRO A 384 5.55 -11.83 -22.85
CA PRO A 384 4.12 -11.61 -22.59
C PRO A 384 3.68 -11.95 -21.16
N CYS A 385 4.45 -12.77 -20.43
CA CYS A 385 4.31 -12.95 -18.98
C CYS A 385 5.02 -11.79 -18.28
N ALA A 386 4.24 -10.82 -17.77
CA ALA A 386 4.76 -9.51 -17.34
C ALA A 386 5.88 -9.57 -16.28
N ASP A 387 5.91 -10.61 -15.45
CA ASP A 387 6.91 -10.78 -14.40
C ASP A 387 8.21 -11.45 -14.86
N TRP A 388 8.27 -11.93 -16.11
CA TRP A 388 9.39 -12.72 -16.62
C TRP A 388 10.10 -12.07 -17.80
N ASP A 389 11.42 -12.00 -17.69
CA ASP A 389 12.29 -11.88 -18.86
C ASP A 389 12.48 -13.26 -19.54
N VAL A 390 13.12 -13.27 -20.71
CA VAL A 390 13.36 -14.50 -21.46
C VAL A 390 14.15 -15.54 -20.66
N ARG A 391 15.12 -15.13 -19.81
CA ARG A 391 15.88 -16.08 -18.99
C ARG A 391 14.98 -16.73 -17.93
N ALA A 392 14.14 -15.97 -17.26
CA ALA A 392 13.17 -16.47 -16.29
C ALA A 392 12.19 -17.45 -16.96
N LEU A 393 11.67 -17.09 -18.15
CA LEU A 393 10.79 -17.97 -18.93
C LEU A 393 11.48 -19.28 -19.34
N LEU A 394 12.74 -19.23 -19.77
CA LEU A 394 13.53 -20.44 -20.05
C LEU A 394 13.69 -21.30 -18.79
N GLY A 395 14.00 -20.68 -17.65
CA GLY A 395 14.11 -21.36 -16.36
C GLY A 395 12.81 -22.06 -15.97
N HIS A 396 11.68 -21.38 -16.15
CA HIS A 396 10.34 -21.91 -15.92
C HIS A 396 10.04 -23.13 -16.81
N LEU A 397 10.34 -23.05 -18.12
CA LEU A 397 10.15 -24.18 -19.03
C LEU A 397 10.94 -25.43 -18.60
N VAL A 398 12.17 -25.26 -18.09
CA VAL A 398 12.96 -26.37 -17.51
C VAL A 398 12.32 -26.88 -16.23
N TRP A 399 11.93 -25.97 -15.34
CA TRP A 399 11.37 -26.29 -14.04
C TRP A 399 10.03 -27.05 -14.13
N GLU A 400 9.12 -26.65 -15.01
CA GLU A 400 7.85 -27.36 -15.27
C GLU A 400 8.10 -28.83 -15.63
N ASN A 401 8.98 -29.09 -16.60
CA ASN A 401 9.33 -30.45 -16.99
C ASN A 401 9.81 -31.30 -15.80
N LEU A 402 10.61 -30.73 -14.90
CA LEU A 402 11.11 -31.42 -13.71
C LEU A 402 10.04 -31.65 -12.65
N ILE A 403 9.10 -30.73 -12.45
CA ILE A 403 7.96 -30.94 -11.54
C ILE A 403 7.15 -32.15 -12.00
N TRP A 404 6.75 -32.15 -13.27
CA TRP A 404 5.87 -33.20 -13.79
C TRP A 404 6.60 -34.55 -13.88
N ALA A 405 7.89 -34.56 -14.20
CA ALA A 405 8.72 -35.76 -14.10
C ALA A 405 8.78 -36.31 -12.67
N GLY A 406 9.01 -35.43 -11.68
CA GLY A 406 9.07 -35.79 -10.27
C GLY A 406 7.73 -36.35 -9.77
N LEU A 407 6.62 -35.68 -10.09
CA LEU A 407 5.28 -36.13 -9.73
C LEU A 407 4.97 -37.51 -10.32
N ALA A 408 5.27 -37.72 -11.62
CA ALA A 408 5.11 -39.00 -12.31
C ALA A 408 5.96 -40.14 -11.70
N ALA A 409 7.09 -39.78 -11.09
CA ALA A 409 7.99 -40.69 -10.38
C ALA A 409 7.64 -40.88 -8.89
N GLY A 410 6.59 -40.21 -8.39
CA GLY A 410 6.16 -40.31 -6.99
C GLY A 410 7.00 -39.50 -6.00
N ALA A 411 7.62 -38.39 -6.45
CA ALA A 411 8.34 -37.49 -5.55
C ALA A 411 7.37 -36.72 -4.64
N ASP A 412 7.69 -36.67 -3.34
CA ASP A 412 6.88 -35.99 -2.33
C ASP A 412 7.14 -34.47 -2.26
N THR A 413 8.16 -33.96 -2.95
CA THR A 413 8.55 -32.54 -2.90
C THR A 413 8.72 -31.97 -4.30
N ARG A 414 8.28 -30.72 -4.47
CA ARG A 414 8.50 -29.96 -5.71
C ARG A 414 9.94 -29.43 -5.73
N PRO A 415 10.60 -29.41 -6.91
CA PRO A 415 11.85 -28.70 -7.07
C PRO A 415 11.67 -27.22 -6.70
N ASP A 416 12.62 -26.65 -5.96
CA ASP A 416 12.63 -25.22 -5.60
C ASP A 416 12.68 -24.34 -6.86
N ALA A 417 11.68 -23.47 -7.07
CA ALA A 417 11.57 -22.63 -8.27
C ALA A 417 12.71 -21.60 -8.39
N GLU A 418 13.31 -21.18 -7.28
CA GLU A 418 14.34 -20.12 -7.24
C GLU A 418 15.75 -20.61 -7.66
N VAL A 419 15.94 -21.93 -7.73
CA VAL A 419 17.22 -22.50 -8.13
C VAL A 419 17.41 -22.37 -9.64
N ASP A 420 18.44 -21.64 -10.07
CA ASP A 420 18.85 -21.57 -11.49
C ASP A 420 19.29 -22.96 -11.99
N ARG A 421 18.49 -23.52 -12.90
CA ARG A 421 18.73 -24.83 -13.53
C ARG A 421 19.17 -24.73 -14.99
N LEU A 422 19.30 -23.53 -15.54
CA LEU A 422 19.74 -23.33 -16.92
C LEU A 422 21.23 -23.59 -17.09
N GLY A 423 22.02 -23.24 -16.06
CA GLY A 423 23.47 -23.35 -16.10
C GLY A 423 24.07 -22.56 -17.27
N ALA A 424 25.15 -23.10 -17.86
CA ALA A 424 25.83 -22.48 -19.01
C ALA A 424 25.19 -22.82 -20.37
N ASP A 425 24.41 -23.90 -20.45
CA ASP A 425 23.75 -24.38 -21.66
C ASP A 425 22.26 -24.62 -21.40
N HIS A 426 21.47 -23.55 -21.55
CA HIS A 426 20.02 -23.56 -21.37
C HIS A 426 19.32 -24.56 -22.31
N ALA A 427 19.88 -24.84 -23.49
CA ALA A 427 19.31 -25.77 -24.45
C ALA A 427 19.54 -27.23 -24.00
N ALA A 428 20.71 -27.55 -23.44
CA ALA A 428 20.94 -28.83 -22.81
C ALA A 428 20.05 -29.03 -21.58
N ALA A 429 19.96 -28.02 -20.71
CA ALA A 429 19.10 -28.08 -19.52
C ALA A 429 17.64 -28.39 -19.86
N PHE A 430 17.08 -27.75 -20.89
CA PHE A 430 15.72 -28.05 -21.35
C PHE A 430 15.58 -29.45 -21.94
N ARG A 431 16.54 -29.89 -22.78
CA ARG A 431 16.51 -31.25 -23.33
C ARG A 431 16.56 -32.31 -22.24
N ASP A 432 17.45 -32.17 -21.27
CA ASP A 432 17.60 -33.12 -20.17
C ASP A 432 16.32 -33.18 -19.31
N ALA A 433 15.69 -32.04 -19.04
CA ALA A 433 14.43 -31.98 -18.30
C ALA A 433 13.26 -32.59 -19.10
N ALA A 434 13.15 -32.28 -20.40
CA ALA A 434 12.15 -32.86 -21.28
C ALA A 434 12.31 -34.39 -21.41
N ASP A 435 13.54 -34.88 -21.52
CA ASP A 435 13.85 -36.32 -21.56
C ASP A 435 13.50 -37.00 -20.23
N ALA A 436 13.73 -36.34 -19.09
CA ALA A 436 13.31 -36.83 -17.78
C ALA A 436 11.78 -36.95 -17.68
N ALA A 437 11.03 -35.93 -18.13
CA ALA A 437 9.57 -35.96 -18.16
C ALA A 437 9.04 -37.08 -19.06
N LEU A 438 9.55 -37.20 -20.29
CA LEU A 438 9.15 -38.25 -21.23
C LEU A 438 9.53 -39.66 -20.73
N THR A 439 10.67 -39.81 -20.07
CA THR A 439 11.06 -41.08 -19.43
C THR A 439 10.07 -41.47 -18.35
N ALA A 440 9.68 -40.52 -17.50
CA ALA A 440 8.69 -40.76 -16.46
C ALA A 440 7.34 -41.13 -17.09
N PHE A 441 6.88 -40.37 -18.08
CA PHE A 441 5.58 -40.55 -18.72
C PHE A 441 5.44 -41.84 -19.55
N ARG A 442 6.55 -42.36 -20.10
CA ARG A 442 6.56 -43.63 -20.84
C ARG A 442 6.56 -44.86 -19.94
N ARG A 443 6.57 -44.69 -18.61
CA ARG A 443 6.43 -45.81 -17.67
C ARG A 443 5.11 -46.55 -17.95
N PRO A 444 5.13 -47.89 -18.09
CA PRO A 444 3.90 -48.66 -18.30
C PRO A 444 2.86 -48.41 -17.20
N GLY A 445 1.61 -48.17 -17.61
CA GLY A 445 0.47 -47.95 -16.72
C GLY A 445 0.32 -46.51 -16.20
N LEU A 446 1.25 -45.59 -16.54
CA LEU A 446 1.20 -44.22 -16.02
C LEU A 446 -0.06 -43.48 -16.47
N THR A 447 -0.51 -43.68 -17.71
CA THR A 447 -1.69 -42.98 -18.24
C THR A 447 -2.96 -43.31 -17.48
N GLU A 448 -3.06 -44.51 -16.90
CA GLU A 448 -4.21 -44.98 -16.11
C GLU A 448 -4.07 -44.70 -14.61
N GLU A 449 -2.84 -44.59 -14.11
CA GLU A 449 -2.51 -44.31 -12.71
C GLU A 449 -3.16 -43.01 -12.22
N ARG A 450 -3.53 -42.95 -10.93
CA ARG A 450 -4.20 -41.78 -10.33
C ARG A 450 -3.23 -40.94 -9.53
N PHE A 451 -3.21 -39.64 -9.82
CA PHE A 451 -2.47 -38.59 -9.12
C PHE A 451 -3.48 -37.65 -8.47
N GLY A 452 -3.88 -37.96 -7.23
CA GLY A 452 -5.08 -37.38 -6.64
C GLY A 452 -6.32 -37.80 -7.43
N PRO A 453 -7.24 -36.87 -7.78
CA PRO A 453 -8.41 -37.21 -8.59
C PRO A 453 -8.06 -37.44 -10.08
N ALA A 454 -6.90 -36.96 -10.55
CA ALA A 454 -6.54 -36.95 -11.97
C ALA A 454 -5.94 -38.27 -12.45
N PRO A 455 -6.36 -38.81 -13.62
CA PRO A 455 -5.61 -39.86 -14.31
C PRO A 455 -4.30 -39.32 -14.88
N GLY A 456 -3.27 -40.15 -14.97
CA GLY A 456 -1.94 -39.70 -15.41
C GLY A 456 -1.91 -39.16 -16.83
N TRP A 457 -2.85 -39.51 -17.71
CA TRP A 457 -2.95 -38.86 -19.02
C TRP A 457 -3.31 -37.35 -18.93
N ARG A 458 -4.11 -36.93 -17.93
CA ARG A 458 -4.41 -35.50 -17.66
C ARG A 458 -3.17 -34.76 -17.13
N MET A 459 -2.30 -35.46 -16.40
CA MET A 459 -1.01 -34.92 -15.97
C MET A 459 -0.09 -34.62 -17.16
N VAL A 460 -0.03 -35.53 -18.15
CA VAL A 460 0.72 -35.30 -19.39
C VAL A 460 0.12 -34.18 -20.21
N GLU A 461 -1.22 -34.10 -20.27
CA GLU A 461 -1.94 -33.01 -20.93
C GLU A 461 -1.64 -31.64 -20.31
N GLN A 462 -1.49 -31.57 -18.98
CA GLN A 462 -1.11 -30.33 -18.30
C GLN A 462 0.27 -29.83 -18.76
N LEU A 463 1.31 -30.68 -18.75
CA LEU A 463 2.63 -30.29 -19.26
C LEU A 463 2.56 -29.87 -20.74
N LEU A 464 1.75 -30.57 -21.55
CA LEU A 464 1.52 -30.21 -22.95
C LEU A 464 0.94 -28.80 -23.08
N ILE A 465 -0.04 -28.44 -22.25
CA ILE A 465 -0.62 -27.08 -22.19
C ILE A 465 0.47 -26.06 -21.83
N GLU A 466 1.24 -26.30 -20.76
CA GLU A 466 2.33 -25.39 -20.35
C GLU A 466 3.32 -25.13 -21.50
N MET A 467 3.73 -26.18 -22.21
CA MET A 467 4.67 -26.06 -23.33
C MET A 467 4.09 -25.31 -24.52
N LEU A 468 2.80 -25.49 -24.84
CA LEU A 468 2.14 -24.75 -25.92
C LEU A 468 2.00 -23.26 -25.59
N VAL A 469 1.72 -22.92 -24.33
CA VAL A 469 1.49 -21.55 -23.90
C VAL A 469 2.82 -20.81 -23.72
N HIS A 470 3.74 -21.36 -22.94
CA HIS A 470 5.02 -20.71 -22.66
C HIS A 470 6.01 -20.83 -23.84
N GLY A 471 5.86 -21.83 -24.70
CA GLY A 471 6.52 -21.86 -26.01
C GLY A 471 6.04 -20.71 -26.91
N TRP A 472 4.75 -20.33 -26.84
CA TRP A 472 4.22 -19.17 -27.56
C TRP A 472 4.78 -17.86 -26.99
N ASP A 473 4.83 -17.73 -25.65
CA ASP A 473 5.42 -16.57 -24.98
C ASP A 473 6.90 -16.37 -25.42
N LEU A 474 7.66 -17.47 -25.53
CA LEU A 474 9.06 -17.46 -25.98
C LEU A 474 9.17 -17.10 -27.46
N ALA A 475 8.33 -17.67 -28.32
CA ALA A 475 8.30 -17.34 -29.75
C ALA A 475 8.01 -15.85 -29.96
N ARG A 476 7.04 -15.30 -29.22
CA ARG A 476 6.66 -13.88 -29.28
C ARG A 476 7.81 -12.97 -28.81
N ALA A 477 8.41 -13.25 -27.66
CA ALA A 477 9.52 -12.45 -27.10
C ALA A 477 10.77 -12.45 -28.01
N THR A 478 10.99 -13.54 -28.75
CA THR A 478 12.16 -13.70 -29.62
C THR A 478 11.90 -13.40 -31.09
N GLY A 479 10.69 -12.91 -31.44
CA GLY A 479 10.32 -12.55 -32.81
C GLY A 479 10.22 -13.74 -33.77
N ARG A 480 10.00 -14.94 -33.25
CA ARG A 480 9.84 -16.18 -34.03
C ARG A 480 8.36 -16.42 -34.39
N PRO A 481 8.08 -17.23 -35.44
CA PRO A 481 6.71 -17.65 -35.74
C PRO A 481 6.06 -18.37 -34.56
N THR A 482 4.82 -17.99 -34.23
CA THR A 482 4.07 -18.53 -33.08
C THR A 482 3.34 -19.84 -33.38
N GLY A 483 3.12 -20.17 -34.66
CA GLY A 483 2.38 -21.36 -35.09
C GLY A 483 3.21 -22.66 -35.07
N PHE A 484 3.66 -23.10 -33.89
CA PHE A 484 4.31 -24.41 -33.72
C PHE A 484 3.28 -25.44 -33.26
N ALA A 485 3.18 -26.57 -33.98
CA ALA A 485 2.15 -27.59 -33.74
C ALA A 485 0.70 -27.04 -33.65
N PRO A 486 0.23 -26.19 -34.59
CA PRO A 486 -1.03 -25.47 -34.46
C PRO A 486 -2.27 -26.39 -34.37
N GLY A 487 -2.23 -27.57 -35.00
CA GLY A 487 -3.32 -28.55 -34.89
C GLY A 487 -3.44 -29.18 -33.49
N ILE A 488 -2.33 -29.28 -32.75
CA ILE A 488 -2.34 -29.74 -31.36
C ILE A 488 -2.86 -28.61 -30.46
N ALA A 489 -2.44 -27.36 -30.69
CA ALA A 489 -2.97 -26.21 -29.96
C ALA A 489 -4.50 -26.06 -30.10
N ASP A 490 -5.03 -26.24 -31.32
CA ASP A 490 -6.49 -26.26 -31.56
C ASP A 490 -7.19 -27.43 -30.85
N ALA A 491 -6.57 -28.60 -30.84
CA ALA A 491 -7.11 -29.79 -30.18
C ALA A 491 -7.19 -29.63 -28.67
N VAL A 492 -6.27 -28.88 -28.06
CA VAL A 492 -6.16 -28.64 -26.61
C VAL A 492 -7.10 -27.54 -26.12
N LEU A 493 -7.47 -26.58 -26.97
CA LEU A 493 -8.31 -25.44 -26.57
C LEU A 493 -9.65 -25.83 -25.90
N PRO A 494 -10.39 -26.86 -26.35
CA PRO A 494 -11.57 -27.36 -25.61
C PRO A 494 -11.24 -27.83 -24.19
N SER A 495 -10.16 -28.58 -23.98
CA SER A 495 -9.72 -29.01 -22.65
C SER A 495 -9.33 -27.80 -21.78
N VAL A 496 -8.63 -26.82 -22.34
CA VAL A 496 -8.23 -25.59 -21.61
C VAL A 496 -9.47 -24.79 -21.18
N ARG A 497 -10.53 -24.76 -21.99
CA ARG A 497 -11.83 -24.18 -21.61
C ARG A 497 -12.56 -24.98 -20.54
N GLU A 498 -12.47 -26.30 -20.60
CA GLU A 498 -13.07 -27.20 -19.61
C GLU A 498 -12.41 -27.01 -18.23
N ILE A 499 -11.07 -27.00 -18.20
CA ILE A 499 -10.24 -26.91 -16.99
C ILE A 499 -10.30 -25.50 -16.40
N TYR A 500 -10.01 -24.45 -17.18
CA TYR A 500 -9.83 -23.09 -16.66
C TYR A 500 -11.01 -22.14 -16.90
N GLY A 501 -12.06 -22.59 -17.60
CA GLY A 501 -13.16 -21.72 -18.00
C GLY A 501 -13.96 -21.11 -16.83
N SER A 502 -13.95 -21.76 -15.67
CA SER A 502 -14.60 -21.25 -14.45
C SER A 502 -13.68 -20.38 -13.58
N LEU A 503 -12.38 -20.30 -13.88
CA LEU A 503 -11.47 -19.52 -13.07
C LEU A 503 -11.69 -18.02 -13.30
N PRO A 504 -11.60 -17.20 -12.23
CA PRO A 504 -11.72 -15.76 -12.34
C PRO A 504 -10.62 -15.18 -13.25
N ARG A 505 -10.99 -14.24 -14.11
CA ARG A 505 -10.07 -13.51 -14.99
C ARG A 505 -9.71 -12.15 -14.39
N THR A 506 -9.02 -12.19 -13.26
CA THR A 506 -8.68 -11.02 -12.43
C THR A 506 -7.19 -10.73 -12.47
N ALA A 507 -6.78 -9.51 -12.11
CA ALA A 507 -5.35 -9.14 -12.05
C ALA A 507 -4.54 -10.02 -11.09
N GLY A 508 -5.14 -10.46 -9.98
CA GLY A 508 -4.53 -11.38 -9.02
C GLY A 508 -4.70 -12.88 -9.34
N GLY A 509 -5.38 -13.23 -10.44
CA GLY A 509 -5.60 -14.62 -10.84
C GLY A 509 -4.56 -15.14 -11.82
N SER A 510 -4.58 -16.45 -12.10
CA SER A 510 -3.61 -17.10 -12.99
C SER A 510 -3.73 -16.66 -14.45
N PHE A 511 -4.86 -16.05 -14.84
CA PHE A 511 -5.12 -15.65 -16.22
C PHE A 511 -5.74 -14.26 -16.32
N ALA A 512 -5.18 -13.45 -17.22
CA ALA A 512 -5.77 -12.18 -17.65
C ALA A 512 -7.11 -12.39 -18.40
N PRO A 513 -7.91 -11.33 -18.61
CA PRO A 513 -9.13 -11.39 -19.41
C PRO A 513 -8.91 -11.97 -20.82
N GLU A 514 -9.80 -12.87 -21.24
CA GLU A 514 -9.79 -13.45 -22.59
C GLU A 514 -9.78 -12.35 -23.66
N ARG A 515 -8.91 -12.51 -24.66
CA ARG A 515 -8.81 -11.61 -25.80
C ARG A 515 -9.36 -12.27 -27.06
N ARG A 516 -9.85 -11.44 -27.98
CA ARG A 516 -10.33 -11.91 -29.28
C ARG A 516 -9.15 -12.12 -30.22
N ALA A 517 -8.96 -13.36 -30.68
CA ALA A 517 -7.98 -13.66 -31.71
C ALA A 517 -8.43 -13.15 -33.11
N PRO A 518 -7.48 -12.73 -33.99
CA PRO A 518 -7.72 -12.47 -35.40
C PRO A 518 -8.38 -13.67 -36.10
N CYS A 519 -9.17 -13.41 -37.16
CA CYS A 519 -9.90 -14.46 -37.88
C CYS A 519 -8.96 -15.47 -38.58
N ASP A 520 -7.75 -15.05 -38.91
CA ASP A 520 -6.68 -15.84 -39.55
C ASP A 520 -5.60 -16.33 -38.59
N ALA A 521 -5.81 -16.14 -37.27
CA ALA A 521 -4.91 -16.61 -36.23
C ALA A 521 -4.65 -18.12 -36.33
N ASN A 522 -3.44 -18.56 -36.00
CA ASN A 522 -3.15 -19.99 -35.89
C ASN A 522 -3.67 -20.57 -34.55
N GLY A 523 -3.57 -21.89 -34.36
CA GLY A 523 -4.07 -22.54 -33.14
C GLY A 523 -3.38 -22.07 -31.86
N ASN A 524 -2.08 -21.80 -31.91
CA ASN A 524 -1.32 -21.29 -30.76
C ASN A 524 -1.77 -19.86 -30.41
N ASP A 525 -1.98 -18.99 -31.40
CA ASP A 525 -2.49 -17.64 -31.17
C ASP A 525 -3.90 -17.67 -30.57
N ARG A 526 -4.79 -18.56 -31.04
CA ARG A 526 -6.12 -18.72 -30.42
C ARG A 526 -6.04 -19.16 -28.97
N LEU A 527 -5.15 -20.11 -28.67
CA LEU A 527 -4.91 -20.58 -27.30
C LEU A 527 -4.35 -19.46 -26.41
N ALA A 528 -3.34 -18.74 -26.90
CA ALA A 528 -2.73 -17.60 -26.20
C ALA A 528 -3.75 -16.49 -25.92
N ALA A 529 -4.59 -16.14 -26.90
CA ALA A 529 -5.64 -15.14 -26.77
C ALA A 529 -6.70 -15.56 -25.73
N TYR A 530 -7.10 -16.84 -25.71
CA TYR A 530 -8.01 -17.37 -24.70
C TYR A 530 -7.45 -17.22 -23.28
N LEU A 531 -6.14 -17.39 -23.13
CA LEU A 531 -5.42 -17.22 -21.86
C LEU A 531 -4.96 -15.78 -21.60
N GLY A 532 -5.51 -14.81 -22.33
CA GLY A 532 -5.40 -13.38 -22.08
C GLY A 532 -4.19 -12.67 -22.69
N ARG A 533 -3.38 -13.36 -23.52
CA ARG A 533 -2.27 -12.74 -24.24
C ARG A 533 -2.75 -11.88 -25.41
N GLU A 534 -1.96 -10.87 -25.73
CA GLU A 534 -2.17 -10.02 -26.91
C GLU A 534 -1.53 -10.67 -28.13
N VAL A 535 -2.36 -11.01 -29.12
CA VAL A 535 -2.00 -11.78 -30.31
C VAL A 535 -2.03 -10.97 -31.58
#